data_AF-A0A3A6JFQ0-F1
#
_entry.id   AF-A0A3A6JFQ0-F1
#
_cell.length_a   1.000
_cell.length_b   1.000
_cell.length_c   1.000
_cell.angle_alpha   90.00
_cell.angle_beta   90.00
_cell.angle_gamma   90.00
#
_symmetry.space_group_name_H-M   'P 1'
#
loop_
_entity.id
_entity.type
_entity.pdbx_description
1 polymer ?
#
loop_
_entity_poly.entity_id
_entity_poly.type
_entity_poly.pdbx_seq_one_letter_code
_entity_poly.pdbx_strand_id
1 'polypeptide(L)'
;MAAYFNFLSKILLDTFVFLIFMMAIYNVKFSQIARRLPPLLLLTLPVSLIATVTDSMFIFTLITYIYCFVFYSLVFRYPPMKIITGYAIALIIMTVLNLIQMVVIMQFTDNPFTNASTYITEAMAFVIAILLYKFGHLDKLYETLIIKNQVFRNIILAVFALMVSMVLYQRISPKDFMNVFMTFLFIVILILILYAGMYKNYMSLRESQKQLQSYEQYLPIIEELIDQVRMRQHDYNNELQAISMLPISYTDYESLSTALAKELDTSCSDHVIKNSYLLRINMKLIAGFLFSKMNLAQERNIDLNINVKNSTLTSKAAEFELLDTMSILVDNAFDATEDGGHIEIVIDSDGTKTSIETLNAGPTLTSVMRKDFFTKGYSTKPLKDGRYSRGIGLYKLKQLTKKYDGEILLDNQTADGQTCIHFLVRL
;
A
#
# COMPACT_ATOMS: atom_id res chain seq x y z
N MET A 1 -48.30 -32.43 -4.22
CA MET A 1 -47.80 -32.29 -5.61
C MET A 1 -47.50 -30.83 -5.97
N ALA A 2 -48.46 -29.92 -6.05
CA ALA A 2 -48.20 -28.51 -6.44
C ALA A 2 -47.20 -27.77 -5.51
N ALA A 3 -47.32 -27.94 -4.20
CA ALA A 3 -46.39 -27.34 -3.23
C ALA A 3 -44.93 -27.85 -3.39
N TYR A 4 -44.76 -29.12 -3.74
CA TYR A 4 -43.45 -29.72 -4.02
C TYR A 4 -42.79 -29.10 -5.25
N PHE A 5 -43.54 -28.94 -6.35
CA PHE A 5 -43.01 -28.34 -7.58
C PHE A 5 -42.65 -26.87 -7.43
N ASN A 6 -43.48 -26.08 -6.73
CA ASN A 6 -43.15 -24.68 -6.43
C ASN A 6 -41.87 -24.56 -5.62
N PHE A 7 -41.69 -25.47 -4.66
CA PHE A 7 -40.52 -25.49 -3.80
C PHE A 7 -39.24 -25.93 -4.52
N LEU A 8 -39.33 -27.00 -5.33
CA LEU A 8 -38.24 -27.47 -6.17
C LEU A 8 -37.79 -26.36 -7.15
N SER A 9 -38.74 -25.66 -7.77
CA SER A 9 -38.47 -24.52 -8.65
C SER A 9 -37.67 -23.43 -7.93
N LYS A 10 -38.04 -23.11 -6.69
CA LYS A 10 -37.37 -22.08 -5.89
C LYS A 10 -35.92 -22.45 -5.56
N ILE A 11 -35.69 -23.66 -5.06
CA ILE A 11 -34.33 -24.13 -4.74
C ILE A 11 -33.44 -24.11 -5.97
N LEU A 12 -33.97 -24.56 -7.12
CA LEU A 12 -33.22 -24.54 -8.37
C LEU A 12 -32.84 -23.12 -8.77
N LEU A 13 -33.79 -22.18 -8.72
CA LEU A 13 -33.56 -20.79 -9.10
C LEU A 13 -32.51 -20.14 -8.18
N ASP A 14 -32.65 -20.28 -6.86
CA ASP A 14 -31.65 -19.80 -5.90
C ASP A 14 -30.27 -20.40 -6.19
N THR A 15 -30.20 -21.71 -6.45
CA THR A 15 -28.93 -22.39 -6.76
C THR A 15 -28.27 -21.82 -8.03
N PHE A 16 -29.06 -21.51 -9.07
CA PHE A 16 -28.53 -20.89 -10.29
C PHE A 16 -28.07 -19.46 -10.08
N VAL A 17 -28.82 -18.64 -9.33
CA VAL A 17 -28.43 -17.26 -9.05
C VAL A 17 -27.13 -17.22 -8.26
N PHE A 18 -27.01 -18.02 -7.20
CA PHE A 18 -25.78 -18.14 -6.42
C PHE A 18 -24.62 -18.69 -7.24
N LEU A 19 -24.87 -19.64 -8.15
CA LEU A 19 -23.85 -20.15 -9.06
C LEU A 19 -23.27 -19.02 -9.93
N ILE A 20 -24.12 -18.14 -10.47
CA ILE A 20 -23.67 -17.00 -11.30
C ILE A 20 -22.84 -16.02 -10.46
N PHE A 21 -23.27 -15.69 -9.24
CA PHE A 21 -22.47 -14.86 -8.34
C PHE A 21 -21.11 -15.47 -8.05
N MET A 22 -21.06 -16.77 -7.75
CA MET A 22 -19.80 -17.48 -7.50
C MET A 22 -18.90 -17.50 -8.74
N MET A 23 -19.47 -17.67 -9.93
CA MET A 23 -18.72 -17.56 -11.18
C MET A 23 -18.16 -16.15 -11.39
N ALA A 24 -18.91 -15.10 -11.03
CA ALA A 24 -18.46 -13.71 -11.12
C ALA A 24 -17.33 -13.43 -10.13
N ILE A 25 -17.45 -13.91 -8.90
CA ILE A 25 -16.44 -13.76 -7.83
C ILE A 25 -15.13 -14.47 -8.21
N TYR A 26 -15.21 -15.65 -8.85
CA TYR A 26 -14.02 -16.42 -9.21
C TYR A 26 -13.53 -16.21 -10.66
N ASN A 27 -14.22 -15.38 -11.44
CA ASN A 27 -13.98 -15.20 -12.87
C ASN A 27 -13.96 -16.53 -13.67
N VAL A 28 -14.90 -17.44 -13.36
CA VAL A 28 -14.99 -18.76 -13.99
C VAL A 28 -15.96 -18.70 -15.18
N LYS A 29 -15.55 -19.26 -16.33
CA LYS A 29 -16.41 -19.34 -17.52
C LYS A 29 -17.41 -20.50 -17.39
N PHE A 30 -18.63 -20.31 -17.86
CA PHE A 30 -19.68 -21.35 -17.83
C PHE A 30 -19.22 -22.66 -18.50
N SER A 31 -18.47 -22.56 -19.60
CA SER A 31 -17.94 -23.72 -20.33
C SER A 31 -17.06 -24.64 -19.47
N GLN A 32 -16.41 -24.13 -18.43
CA GLN A 32 -15.54 -24.91 -17.54
C GLN A 32 -16.34 -25.78 -16.56
N ILE A 33 -17.58 -25.39 -16.24
CA ILE A 33 -18.45 -26.08 -15.28
C ILE A 33 -19.64 -26.80 -15.93
N ALA A 34 -19.97 -26.46 -17.20
CA ALA A 34 -21.16 -26.95 -17.90
C ALA A 34 -21.31 -28.48 -17.89
N ARG A 35 -20.22 -29.23 -18.07
CA ARG A 35 -20.24 -30.71 -18.08
C ARG A 35 -20.59 -31.32 -16.71
N ARG A 36 -20.35 -30.59 -15.61
CA ARG A 36 -20.56 -31.07 -14.23
C ARG A 36 -21.94 -30.72 -13.68
N LEU A 37 -22.59 -29.69 -14.23
CA LEU A 37 -23.85 -29.19 -13.70
C LEU A 37 -25.01 -30.19 -13.78
N PRO A 38 -25.30 -30.86 -14.91
CA PRO A 38 -26.47 -31.74 -15.02
C PRO A 38 -26.54 -32.85 -13.95
N PRO A 39 -25.47 -33.65 -13.69
CA PRO A 39 -25.54 -34.69 -12.66
C PRO A 39 -25.61 -34.12 -11.24
N LEU A 40 -25.03 -32.93 -10.99
CA LEU A 40 -25.07 -32.30 -9.67
C LEU A 40 -26.43 -31.65 -9.39
N LEU A 41 -27.15 -31.18 -10.42
CA LEU A 41 -28.51 -30.68 -10.28
C LEU A 41 -29.48 -31.80 -9.89
N LEU A 42 -29.22 -33.06 -10.27
CA LEU A 42 -30.02 -34.20 -9.80
C LEU A 42 -29.94 -34.37 -8.27
N LEU A 43 -28.90 -33.86 -7.61
CA LEU A 43 -28.78 -33.83 -6.15
C LEU A 43 -29.83 -32.92 -5.48
N THR A 44 -30.48 -32.01 -6.23
CA THR A 44 -31.60 -31.19 -5.71
C THR A 44 -32.86 -32.00 -5.45
N LEU A 45 -33.10 -33.07 -6.22
CA LEU A 45 -34.29 -33.91 -6.12
C LEU A 45 -34.41 -34.58 -4.74
N PRO A 46 -33.41 -35.34 -4.24
CA PRO A 46 -33.50 -35.94 -2.91
C PRO A 46 -33.59 -34.88 -1.80
N VAL A 47 -32.91 -33.74 -1.93
CA VAL A 47 -32.99 -32.64 -0.95
C VAL A 47 -34.39 -32.04 -0.89
N SER A 48 -35.01 -31.80 -2.05
CA SER A 48 -36.40 -31.32 -2.14
C SER A 48 -37.40 -32.34 -1.58
N LEU A 49 -37.14 -33.64 -1.73
CA LEU A 49 -38.00 -34.71 -1.22
C LEU A 49 -37.88 -34.83 0.31
N ILE A 50 -36.66 -34.76 0.85
CA ILE A 50 -36.42 -34.67 2.29
C ILE A 50 -37.13 -33.46 2.88
N ALA A 51 -37.16 -32.33 2.15
CA ALA A 51 -37.90 -31.14 2.56
C ALA A 51 -39.40 -31.38 2.75
N THR A 52 -40.01 -32.20 1.89
CA THR A 52 -41.44 -32.51 1.98
C THR A 52 -41.79 -33.55 3.03
N VAL A 53 -40.82 -34.35 3.46
CA VAL A 53 -40.99 -35.38 4.49
C VAL A 53 -40.65 -34.86 5.89
N THR A 54 -39.80 -33.84 5.98
CA THR A 54 -39.36 -33.27 7.24
C THR A 54 -40.33 -32.20 7.71
N ASP A 55 -41.05 -32.45 8.80
CA ASP A 55 -41.98 -31.46 9.40
C ASP A 55 -41.25 -30.25 10.04
N SER A 56 -39.93 -30.34 10.24
CA SER A 56 -39.12 -29.28 10.83
C SER A 56 -38.44 -28.39 9.77
N MET A 57 -38.90 -27.15 9.64
CA MET A 57 -38.26 -26.14 8.78
C MET A 57 -36.81 -25.83 9.17
N PHE A 58 -36.46 -26.02 10.45
CA PHE A 58 -35.09 -25.85 10.94
C PHE A 58 -34.15 -26.92 10.35
N ILE A 59 -34.51 -28.20 10.48
CA ILE A 59 -33.72 -29.32 9.96
C ILE A 59 -33.57 -29.18 8.45
N PHE A 60 -34.65 -28.81 7.76
CA PHE A 60 -34.61 -28.57 6.33
C PHE A 60 -33.62 -27.45 5.94
N THR A 61 -33.61 -26.33 6.66
CA THR A 61 -32.70 -25.21 6.39
C THR A 61 -31.24 -25.64 6.57
N LEU A 62 -30.95 -26.45 7.59
CA LEU A 62 -29.61 -26.99 7.85
C LEU A 62 -29.16 -27.93 6.73
N ILE A 63 -30.03 -28.84 6.29
CA ILE A 63 -29.77 -29.74 5.15
C ILE A 63 -29.51 -28.93 3.87
N THR A 64 -30.24 -27.83 3.66
CA THR A 64 -30.05 -26.97 2.49
C THR A 64 -28.69 -26.30 2.49
N TYR A 65 -28.20 -25.80 3.63
CA TYR A 65 -26.85 -25.24 3.71
C TYR A 65 -25.76 -26.28 3.45
N ILE A 66 -25.92 -27.51 3.98
CA ILE A 66 -25.02 -28.62 3.70
C ILE A 66 -25.03 -28.97 2.21
N TYR A 67 -26.22 -29.06 1.62
CA TYR A 67 -26.40 -29.28 0.18
C TYR A 67 -25.67 -28.22 -0.64
N CYS A 68 -25.89 -26.93 -0.35
CA CYS A 68 -25.23 -25.84 -1.05
C CYS A 68 -23.70 -25.95 -0.96
N PHE A 69 -23.16 -26.21 0.23
CA PHE A 69 -21.73 -26.37 0.42
C PHE A 69 -21.15 -27.53 -0.42
N VAL A 70 -21.80 -28.70 -0.37
CA VAL A 70 -21.38 -29.87 -1.15
C VAL A 70 -21.50 -29.61 -2.66
N PHE A 71 -22.62 -29.05 -3.10
CA PHE A 71 -22.89 -28.72 -4.50
C PHE A 71 -21.81 -27.78 -5.06
N TYR A 72 -21.56 -26.64 -4.43
CA TYR A 72 -20.56 -25.68 -4.91
C TYR A 72 -19.14 -26.22 -4.81
N SER A 73 -18.83 -27.02 -3.79
CA SER A 73 -17.53 -27.70 -3.68
C SER A 73 -17.27 -28.62 -4.87
N LEU A 74 -18.26 -29.42 -5.28
CA LEU A 74 -18.15 -30.33 -6.42
C LEU A 74 -18.12 -29.61 -7.78
N VAL A 75 -18.90 -28.53 -7.94
CA VAL A 75 -18.92 -27.73 -9.17
C VAL A 75 -17.54 -27.08 -9.41
N PHE A 76 -17.03 -26.35 -8.42
CA PHE A 76 -15.81 -25.53 -8.57
C PHE A 76 -14.51 -26.29 -8.27
N ARG A 77 -14.53 -27.33 -7.44
CA ARG A 77 -13.34 -28.08 -6.97
C ARG A 77 -12.27 -27.19 -6.32
N TYR A 78 -12.71 -26.20 -5.56
CA TYR A 78 -11.85 -25.33 -4.78
C TYR A 78 -11.76 -25.77 -3.32
N PRO A 79 -10.68 -25.38 -2.60
CA PRO A 79 -10.56 -25.69 -1.18
C PRO A 79 -11.75 -25.12 -0.39
N PRO A 80 -12.14 -25.76 0.72
CA PRO A 80 -13.37 -25.44 1.45
C PRO A 80 -13.45 -23.97 1.88
N MET A 81 -12.34 -23.38 2.34
CA MET A 81 -12.29 -21.96 2.71
C MET A 81 -12.58 -21.00 1.54
N LYS A 82 -12.14 -21.35 0.32
CA LYS A 82 -12.47 -20.56 -0.87
C LYS A 82 -13.97 -20.63 -1.13
N ILE A 83 -14.55 -21.83 -1.12
CA ILE A 83 -16.01 -22.03 -1.28
C ILE A 83 -16.83 -21.25 -0.25
N ILE A 84 -16.49 -21.35 1.04
CA ILE A 84 -17.20 -20.66 2.12
C ILE A 84 -17.15 -19.15 1.93
N THR A 85 -15.97 -18.58 1.63
CA THR A 85 -15.83 -17.13 1.45
C THR A 85 -16.57 -16.60 0.23
N GLY A 86 -16.56 -17.31 -0.90
CA GLY A 86 -17.38 -16.90 -2.04
C GLY A 86 -18.88 -17.03 -1.76
N TYR A 87 -19.31 -18.11 -1.10
CA TYR A 87 -20.72 -18.31 -0.76
C TYR A 87 -21.21 -17.24 0.22
N ALA A 88 -20.38 -16.86 1.20
CA ALA A 88 -20.66 -15.75 2.12
C ALA A 88 -20.89 -14.44 1.37
N ILE A 89 -20.01 -14.10 0.41
CA ILE A 89 -20.16 -12.88 -0.40
C ILE A 89 -21.43 -12.94 -1.24
N ALA A 90 -21.69 -14.07 -1.91
CA ALA A 90 -22.91 -14.25 -2.71
C ALA A 90 -24.17 -14.09 -1.84
N LEU A 91 -24.18 -14.64 -0.62
CA LEU A 91 -25.31 -14.51 0.32
C LEU A 91 -25.51 -13.05 0.77
N ILE A 92 -24.42 -12.34 1.08
CA ILE A 92 -24.47 -10.92 1.47
C ILE A 92 -25.02 -10.08 0.30
N ILE A 93 -24.50 -10.27 -0.91
CA ILE A 93 -24.97 -9.56 -2.11
C ILE A 93 -26.46 -9.85 -2.33
N MET A 94 -26.86 -11.12 -2.30
CA MET A 94 -28.27 -11.51 -2.46
C MET A 94 -29.18 -10.88 -1.42
N THR A 95 -28.75 -10.82 -0.17
CA THR A 95 -29.56 -10.24 0.92
C THR A 95 -29.73 -8.74 0.73
N VAL A 96 -28.66 -8.03 0.35
CA VAL A 96 -28.71 -6.59 0.04
C VAL A 96 -29.61 -6.35 -1.17
N LEU A 97 -29.50 -7.16 -2.23
CA LEU A 97 -30.35 -7.06 -3.41
C LEU A 97 -31.83 -7.27 -3.05
N ASN A 98 -32.13 -8.31 -2.26
CA ASN A 98 -33.51 -8.58 -1.84
C ASN A 98 -34.07 -7.45 -0.97
N LEU A 99 -33.28 -6.85 -0.08
CA LEU A 99 -33.69 -5.67 0.70
C LEU A 99 -34.04 -4.48 -0.21
N ILE A 100 -33.18 -4.17 -1.18
CA ILE A 100 -33.40 -3.07 -2.13
C ILE A 100 -34.65 -3.35 -2.99
N GLN A 101 -34.77 -4.56 -3.53
CA GLN A 101 -35.90 -4.97 -4.35
C GLN A 101 -37.22 -4.93 -3.56
N MET A 102 -37.18 -5.32 -2.28
CA MET A 102 -38.34 -5.27 -1.40
C MET A 102 -38.88 -3.84 -1.24
N VAL A 103 -37.99 -2.86 -1.02
CA VAL A 103 -38.35 -1.44 -0.94
C VAL A 103 -38.97 -0.96 -2.24
N VAL A 104 -38.46 -1.40 -3.39
CA VAL A 104 -39.01 -1.06 -4.71
C VAL A 104 -40.41 -1.65 -4.89
N ILE A 105 -40.62 -2.93 -4.56
CA ILE A 105 -41.92 -3.60 -4.73
C ILE A 105 -42.99 -2.98 -3.83
N MET A 106 -42.62 -2.57 -2.61
CA MET A 106 -43.53 -1.86 -1.70
C MET A 106 -44.10 -0.54 -2.28
N GLN A 107 -43.51 0.04 -3.33
CA GLN A 107 -44.06 1.21 -4.02
C GLN A 107 -45.23 0.86 -4.96
N PHE A 108 -45.38 -0.42 -5.33
CA PHE A 108 -46.34 -0.87 -6.33
C PHE A 108 -47.42 -1.80 -5.78
N THR A 109 -47.24 -2.33 -4.56
CA THR A 109 -48.22 -3.23 -3.92
C THR A 109 -48.23 -3.05 -2.41
N ASP A 110 -49.44 -3.02 -1.85
CA ASP A 110 -49.67 -3.03 -0.39
C ASP A 110 -49.32 -4.39 0.23
N ASN A 111 -49.28 -5.46 -0.57
CA ASN A 111 -48.87 -6.80 -0.13
C ASN A 111 -47.66 -7.30 -0.95
N PRO A 112 -46.44 -6.96 -0.53
CA PRO A 112 -45.22 -7.36 -1.22
C PRO A 112 -44.82 -8.83 -1.00
N PHE A 113 -45.53 -9.59 -0.16
CA PHE A 113 -45.18 -10.98 0.22
C PHE A 113 -46.02 -12.04 -0.50
N THR A 114 -46.32 -11.82 -1.78
CA THR A 114 -47.03 -12.81 -2.62
C THR A 114 -46.06 -13.76 -3.32
N ASN A 115 -46.56 -14.91 -3.79
CA ASN A 115 -45.74 -15.82 -4.62
C ASN A 115 -45.30 -15.11 -5.92
N ALA A 116 -46.14 -14.25 -6.50
CA ALA A 116 -45.82 -13.51 -7.71
C ALA A 116 -44.67 -12.51 -7.49
N SER A 117 -44.70 -11.73 -6.41
CA SER A 117 -43.60 -10.81 -6.08
C SER A 117 -42.29 -11.54 -5.79
N THR A 118 -42.36 -12.73 -5.19
CA THR A 118 -41.17 -13.59 -4.96
C THR A 118 -40.50 -13.99 -6.29
N TYR A 119 -41.27 -14.48 -7.28
CA TYR A 119 -40.70 -14.82 -8.59
C TYR A 119 -40.16 -13.60 -9.34
N ILE A 120 -40.78 -12.42 -9.16
CA ILE A 120 -40.28 -11.16 -9.73
C ILE A 120 -38.93 -10.79 -9.11
N THR A 121 -38.79 -10.83 -7.77
CA THR A 121 -37.50 -10.56 -7.10
C THR A 121 -36.41 -11.52 -7.55
N GLU A 122 -36.75 -12.79 -7.69
CA GLU A 122 -35.85 -13.86 -8.13
C GLU A 122 -35.38 -13.64 -9.58
N ALA A 123 -36.29 -13.26 -10.49
CA ALA A 123 -35.94 -12.91 -11.86
C ALA A 123 -35.05 -11.65 -11.94
N MET A 124 -35.35 -10.63 -11.14
CA MET A 124 -34.51 -9.42 -11.03
C MET A 124 -33.10 -9.76 -10.51
N ALA A 125 -33.01 -10.59 -9.47
CA ALA A 125 -31.73 -11.04 -8.92
C ALA A 125 -30.90 -11.82 -9.95
N PHE A 126 -31.53 -12.67 -10.76
CA PHE A 126 -30.88 -13.40 -11.85
C PHE A 126 -30.29 -12.45 -12.91
N VAL A 127 -31.04 -11.44 -13.35
CA VAL A 127 -30.55 -10.43 -14.31
C VAL A 127 -29.37 -9.65 -13.73
N ILE A 128 -29.47 -9.21 -12.48
CA ILE A 128 -28.39 -8.48 -11.80
C ILE A 128 -27.14 -9.36 -11.65
N ALA A 129 -27.29 -10.64 -11.34
CA ALA A 129 -26.17 -11.58 -11.26
C ALA A 129 -25.42 -11.67 -12.59
N ILE A 130 -26.13 -11.72 -13.73
CA ILE A 130 -25.52 -11.75 -15.07
C ILE A 130 -24.79 -10.43 -15.36
N LEU A 131 -25.38 -9.28 -15.01
CA LEU A 131 -24.73 -7.98 -15.20
C LEU A 131 -23.44 -7.88 -14.39
N LEU A 132 -23.47 -8.31 -13.12
CA LEU A 132 -22.29 -8.33 -12.26
C LEU A 132 -21.23 -9.33 -12.74
N TYR A 133 -21.65 -10.47 -13.31
CA TYR A 133 -20.73 -11.42 -13.96
C TYR A 133 -19.99 -10.79 -15.15
N LYS A 134 -20.70 -10.03 -16.00
CA LYS A 134 -20.13 -9.47 -17.23
C LYS A 134 -19.33 -8.19 -16.99
N PHE A 135 -19.77 -7.34 -16.06
CA PHE A 135 -19.23 -5.98 -15.88
C PHE A 135 -18.70 -5.67 -14.48
N GLY A 136 -19.06 -6.45 -13.47
CA GLY A 136 -18.83 -6.11 -12.06
C GLY A 136 -17.40 -6.28 -11.56
N HIS A 137 -16.51 -6.92 -12.33
CA HIS A 137 -15.11 -7.21 -11.93
C HIS A 137 -14.99 -7.71 -10.47
N LEU A 138 -15.93 -8.58 -10.05
CA LEU A 138 -16.02 -9.07 -8.68
C LEU A 138 -14.77 -9.90 -8.29
N ASP A 139 -14.02 -10.39 -9.27
CA ASP A 139 -12.75 -11.09 -9.10
C ASP A 139 -11.66 -10.20 -8.51
N LYS A 140 -11.54 -8.95 -8.99
CA LYS A 140 -10.59 -7.98 -8.43
C LYS A 140 -10.95 -7.58 -7.00
N LEU A 141 -12.26 -7.45 -6.71
CA LEU A 141 -12.75 -7.19 -5.36
C LEU A 141 -12.46 -8.38 -4.44
N TYR A 142 -12.71 -9.60 -4.90
CA TYR A 142 -12.39 -10.82 -4.15
C TYR A 142 -10.89 -10.93 -3.84
N GLU A 143 -10.02 -10.68 -4.81
CA GLU A 143 -8.56 -10.73 -4.59
C GLU A 143 -8.11 -9.67 -3.58
N THR A 144 -8.63 -8.46 -3.69
CA THR A 144 -8.22 -7.33 -2.83
C THR A 144 -8.76 -7.45 -1.40
N LEU A 145 -10.03 -7.83 -1.26
CA LEU A 145 -10.71 -7.88 0.04
C LEU A 145 -10.49 -9.20 0.78
N ILE A 146 -10.43 -10.34 0.08
CA ILE A 146 -10.38 -11.66 0.74
C ILE A 146 -8.98 -12.25 0.76
N ILE A 147 -8.26 -12.20 -0.37
CA ILE A 147 -6.96 -12.86 -0.49
C ILE A 147 -5.87 -12.00 0.17
N LYS A 148 -5.81 -10.71 -0.17
CA LYS A 148 -4.78 -9.80 0.33
C LYS A 148 -5.01 -9.30 1.76
N ASN A 149 -6.25 -9.36 2.27
CA ASN A 149 -6.60 -8.79 3.57
C ASN A 149 -7.30 -9.81 4.48
N GLN A 150 -6.52 -10.42 5.38
CA GLN A 150 -7.01 -11.40 6.35
C GLN A 150 -8.09 -10.85 7.29
N VAL A 151 -8.05 -9.55 7.62
CA VAL A 151 -9.03 -8.92 8.50
C VAL A 151 -10.40 -8.83 7.82
N PHE A 152 -10.45 -8.36 6.57
CA PHE A 152 -11.69 -8.30 5.78
C PHE A 152 -12.30 -9.69 5.59
N ARG A 153 -11.46 -10.70 5.31
CA ARG A 153 -11.91 -12.09 5.21
C ARG A 153 -12.61 -12.55 6.49
N ASN A 154 -12.02 -12.28 7.66
CA ASN A 154 -12.59 -12.69 8.95
C ASN A 154 -13.93 -11.98 9.24
N ILE A 155 -14.07 -10.72 8.83
CA ILE A 155 -15.32 -9.97 8.99
C ILE A 155 -16.42 -10.55 8.12
N ILE A 156 -16.13 -10.83 6.86
CA ILE A 156 -17.11 -11.44 5.95
C ILE A 156 -17.57 -12.79 6.50
N LEU A 157 -16.66 -13.58 7.08
CA LEU A 157 -17.01 -14.83 7.74
C LEU A 157 -17.85 -14.62 9.02
N ALA A 158 -17.57 -13.59 9.82
CA ALA A 158 -18.35 -13.27 11.01
C ALA A 158 -19.77 -12.80 10.67
N VAL A 159 -19.91 -11.91 9.67
CA VAL A 159 -21.21 -11.45 9.16
C VAL A 159 -21.99 -12.64 8.57
N PHE A 160 -21.32 -13.51 7.79
CA PHE A 160 -21.93 -14.73 7.27
C PHE A 160 -22.44 -15.66 8.37
N ALA A 161 -21.63 -15.92 9.40
CA ALA A 161 -22.04 -16.74 10.54
C ALA A 161 -23.27 -16.16 11.23
N LEU A 162 -23.28 -14.84 11.49
CA LEU A 162 -24.42 -14.15 12.09
C LEU A 162 -25.68 -14.24 11.21
N MET A 163 -25.55 -14.09 9.89
CA MET A 163 -26.67 -14.22 8.96
C MET A 163 -27.27 -15.64 8.98
N VAL A 164 -26.41 -16.66 8.96
CA VAL A 164 -26.85 -18.05 9.06
C VAL A 164 -27.55 -18.29 10.40
N SER A 165 -26.97 -17.82 11.51
CA SER A 165 -27.57 -17.90 12.85
C SER A 165 -28.95 -17.23 12.90
N MET A 166 -29.09 -16.07 12.28
CA MET A 166 -30.36 -15.34 12.21
C MET A 166 -31.43 -16.12 11.45
N VAL A 167 -31.10 -16.68 10.28
CA VAL A 167 -32.03 -17.51 9.49
C VAL A 167 -32.44 -18.76 10.25
N LEU A 168 -31.50 -19.41 10.95
CA LEU A 168 -31.80 -20.57 11.79
C LEU A 168 -32.71 -20.21 12.97
N TYR A 169 -32.48 -19.07 13.61
CA TYR A 169 -33.33 -18.57 14.69
C TYR A 169 -34.77 -18.30 14.23
N GLN A 170 -34.93 -17.67 13.05
CA GLN A 170 -36.25 -17.43 12.45
C GLN A 170 -37.06 -18.73 12.29
N ARG A 171 -36.41 -19.86 12.02
CA ARG A 171 -37.09 -21.16 11.90
C ARG A 171 -37.56 -21.73 13.24
N ILE A 172 -36.97 -21.30 14.36
CA ILE A 172 -37.31 -21.77 15.72
C ILE A 172 -38.40 -20.88 16.33
N SER A 173 -38.21 -19.55 16.32
CA SER A 173 -39.20 -18.58 16.82
C SER A 173 -39.52 -17.52 15.76
N PRO A 174 -40.53 -17.76 14.91
CA PRO A 174 -40.94 -16.78 13.89
C PRO A 174 -41.52 -15.50 14.48
N LYS A 175 -42.13 -15.57 15.67
CA LYS A 175 -42.83 -14.45 16.31
C LYS A 175 -41.87 -13.39 16.84
N ASP A 176 -40.69 -13.80 17.31
CA ASP A 176 -39.67 -12.89 17.86
C ASP A 176 -38.71 -12.33 16.80
N PHE A 177 -38.95 -12.66 15.52
CA PHE A 177 -38.06 -12.35 14.42
C PHE A 177 -37.67 -10.87 14.35
N MET A 178 -38.62 -9.95 14.51
CA MET A 178 -38.35 -8.52 14.38
C MET A 178 -37.38 -8.02 15.47
N ASN A 179 -37.51 -8.50 16.71
CA ASN A 179 -36.62 -8.11 17.81
C ASN A 179 -35.20 -8.67 17.63
N VAL A 180 -35.10 -9.92 17.17
CA VAL A 180 -33.80 -10.53 16.89
C VAL A 180 -33.14 -9.94 15.65
N PHE A 181 -33.92 -9.56 14.64
CA PHE A 181 -33.41 -8.85 13.47
C PHE A 181 -32.80 -7.50 13.85
N MET A 182 -33.46 -6.72 14.72
CA MET A 182 -32.91 -5.46 15.21
C MET A 182 -31.61 -5.66 16.00
N THR A 183 -31.56 -6.67 16.88
CA THR A 183 -30.34 -7.05 17.60
C THR A 183 -29.22 -7.46 16.64
N PHE A 184 -29.55 -8.23 15.59
CA PHE A 184 -28.60 -8.61 14.53
C PHE A 184 -28.04 -7.39 13.81
N LEU A 185 -28.89 -6.44 13.38
CA LEU A 185 -28.45 -5.21 12.74
C LEU A 185 -27.51 -4.41 13.64
N PHE A 186 -27.82 -4.31 14.93
CA PHE A 186 -26.96 -3.65 15.91
C PHE A 186 -25.59 -4.33 16.02
N ILE A 187 -25.54 -5.66 16.10
CA ILE A 187 -24.28 -6.42 16.15
C ILE A 187 -23.45 -6.21 14.87
N VAL A 188 -24.08 -6.22 13.70
CA VAL A 188 -23.39 -5.96 12.43
C VAL A 188 -22.80 -4.55 12.41
N ILE A 189 -23.56 -3.54 12.82
CA ILE A 189 -23.07 -2.15 12.93
C ILE A 189 -21.90 -2.06 13.91
N LEU A 190 -21.98 -2.72 15.07
CA LEU A 190 -20.91 -2.76 16.05
C LEU A 190 -19.62 -3.37 15.47
N ILE A 191 -19.74 -4.49 14.73
CA ILE A 191 -18.61 -5.12 14.04
C ILE A 191 -17.97 -4.16 13.02
N LEU A 192 -18.79 -3.42 12.26
CA LEU A 192 -18.30 -2.44 11.29
C LEU A 192 -17.57 -1.26 11.96
N ILE A 193 -18.07 -0.77 13.10
CA ILE A 193 -17.42 0.29 13.88
C ILE A 193 -16.07 -0.19 14.44
N LEU A 194 -16.03 -1.37 15.06
CA LEU A 194 -14.80 -1.97 15.56
C LEU A 194 -13.78 -2.15 14.43
N TYR A 195 -14.25 -2.56 13.25
CA TYR A 195 -13.40 -2.67 12.08
C TYR A 195 -12.82 -1.32 11.62
N ALA A 196 -13.65 -0.28 11.54
CA ALA A 196 -13.17 1.05 11.18
C ALA A 196 -12.06 1.54 12.14
N GLY A 197 -12.22 1.26 13.45
CA GLY A 197 -11.18 1.50 14.45
C GLY A 197 -9.91 0.68 14.21
N MET A 198 -10.04 -0.63 13.98
CA MET A 198 -8.90 -1.51 13.66
C MET A 198 -8.18 -1.11 12.38
N TYR A 199 -8.91 -0.67 11.35
CA TYR A 199 -8.33 -0.22 10.08
C TYR A 199 -7.48 1.04 10.27
N LYS A 200 -7.97 2.00 11.07
CA LYS A 200 -7.21 3.20 11.44
C LYS A 200 -5.92 2.81 12.18
N ASN A 201 -6.02 1.90 13.16
CA ASN A 201 -4.86 1.43 13.92
C ASN A 201 -3.86 0.69 13.02
N TYR A 202 -4.35 -0.14 12.08
CA TYR A 202 -3.50 -0.84 11.12
C TYR A 202 -2.72 0.12 10.21
N MET A 203 -3.36 1.19 9.75
CA MET A 203 -2.68 2.21 8.94
C MET A 203 -1.61 2.96 9.74
N SER A 204 -1.92 3.36 10.98
CA SER A 204 -0.94 3.99 11.87
C SER A 204 0.25 3.08 12.16
N LEU A 205 -0.01 1.79 12.44
CA LEU A 205 1.05 0.80 12.65
C LEU A 205 1.96 0.66 11.43
N ARG A 206 1.37 0.68 10.23
CA ARG A 206 2.12 0.61 8.98
C ARG A 206 3.01 1.84 8.75
N GLU A 207 2.56 3.02 9.15
CA GLU A 207 3.39 4.25 9.10
C GLU A 207 4.56 4.16 10.08
N SER A 208 4.31 3.74 11.32
CA SER A 208 5.37 3.54 12.32
C SER A 208 6.40 2.49 11.87
N GLN A 209 5.98 1.41 11.22
CA GLN A 209 6.89 0.41 10.66
C GLN A 209 7.81 0.98 9.57
N LYS A 210 7.31 1.85 8.69
CA LYS A 210 8.15 2.51 7.67
C LYS A 210 9.18 3.44 8.29
N GLN A 211 8.75 4.18 9.32
CA GLN A 211 9.66 5.06 10.06
C GLN A 211 10.78 4.23 10.71
N LEU A 212 10.44 3.13 11.38
CA LEU A 212 11.42 2.22 11.99
C LEU A 212 12.40 1.65 10.97
N GLN A 213 11.92 1.17 9.82
CA GLN A 213 12.78 0.68 8.74
C GLN A 213 13.78 1.73 8.24
N SER A 214 13.36 3.00 8.18
CA SER A 214 14.26 4.09 7.79
C SER A 214 15.36 4.29 8.84
N TYR A 215 15.01 4.29 10.13
CA TYR A 215 16.02 4.35 11.19
C TYR A 215 16.97 3.16 11.18
N GLU A 216 16.46 1.92 11.02
CA GLU A 216 17.31 0.72 10.93
C GLU A 216 18.32 0.80 9.77
N GLN A 217 17.95 1.43 8.65
CA GLN A 217 18.83 1.60 7.51
C GLN A 217 19.93 2.64 7.73
N TYR A 218 19.60 3.80 8.33
CA TYR A 218 20.55 4.93 8.44
C TYR A 218 21.30 4.99 9.77
N LEU A 219 20.83 4.32 10.82
CA LEU A 219 21.52 4.33 12.12
C LEU A 219 22.96 3.81 12.02
N PRO A 220 23.27 2.67 11.36
CA PRO A 220 24.64 2.19 11.22
C PRO A 220 25.55 3.17 10.44
N ILE A 221 24.98 3.86 9.44
CA ILE A 221 25.70 4.84 8.62
C ILE A 221 26.08 6.07 9.45
N ILE A 222 25.21 6.46 10.38
CA ILE A 222 25.49 7.56 11.31
C ILE A 222 26.52 7.15 12.36
N GLU A 223 26.45 5.91 12.86
CA GLU A 223 27.48 5.36 13.76
C GLU A 223 28.85 5.39 13.09
N GLU A 224 28.94 4.97 11.82
CA GLU A 224 30.16 5.06 11.02
C GLU A 224 30.66 6.52 10.89
N LEU A 225 29.77 7.46 10.58
CA LEU A 225 30.14 8.89 10.51
C LEU A 225 30.67 9.41 11.85
N ILE A 226 30.06 9.01 12.97
CA ILE A 226 30.52 9.40 14.31
C ILE A 226 31.91 8.81 14.58
N ASP A 227 32.14 7.56 14.23
CA ASP A 227 33.43 6.90 14.46
C ASP A 227 34.54 7.49 13.58
N GLN A 228 34.24 7.87 12.33
CA GLN A 228 35.18 8.62 11.47
C GLN A 228 35.58 9.96 12.09
N VAL A 229 34.61 10.71 12.64
CA VAL A 229 34.89 11.97 13.32
C VAL A 229 35.73 11.75 14.58
N ARG A 230 35.47 10.69 15.37
CA ARG A 230 36.26 10.33 16.55
C ARG A 230 37.70 9.95 16.20
N MET A 231 37.88 9.12 15.17
CA MET A 231 39.23 8.74 14.71
C MET A 231 40.02 9.98 14.29
N ARG A 232 39.41 10.90 13.52
CA ARG A 232 40.11 12.14 13.13
C ARG A 232 40.38 13.08 14.30
N GLN A 233 39.48 13.17 15.28
CA GLN A 233 39.74 13.92 16.52
C GLN A 233 40.95 13.34 17.28
N HIS A 234 41.07 12.01 17.32
CA HIS A 234 42.21 11.35 17.92
C HIS A 234 43.51 11.64 17.14
N ASP A 235 43.49 11.54 15.81
CA ASP A 235 44.65 11.86 14.97
C ASP A 235 45.06 13.33 15.11
N TYR A 236 44.10 14.25 15.13
CA TYR A 236 44.36 15.68 15.34
C TYR A 236 44.95 15.97 16.72
N ASN A 237 44.48 15.29 17.77
CA ASN A 237 45.10 15.40 19.09
C ASN A 237 46.55 14.88 19.08
N ASN A 238 46.84 13.82 18.33
CA ASN A 238 48.21 13.31 18.17
C ASN A 238 49.08 14.29 17.39
N GLU A 239 48.57 14.91 16.32
CA GLU A 239 49.25 15.97 15.57
C GLU A 239 49.58 17.17 16.49
N LEU A 240 48.60 17.65 17.25
CA LEU A 240 48.82 18.71 18.24
C LEU A 240 49.84 18.32 19.31
N GLN A 241 49.81 17.07 19.77
CA GLN A 241 50.77 16.56 20.73
C GLN A 241 52.18 16.55 20.12
N ALA A 242 52.34 16.07 18.89
CA ALA A 242 53.61 16.08 18.17
C ALA A 242 54.17 17.50 18.05
N ILE A 243 53.33 18.46 17.61
CA ILE A 243 53.69 19.88 17.53
C ILE A 243 54.10 20.41 18.92
N SER A 244 53.37 20.06 19.98
CA SER A 244 53.67 20.49 21.36
C SER A 244 55.00 19.93 21.91
N MET A 245 55.48 18.81 21.37
CA MET A 245 56.75 18.18 21.75
C MET A 245 57.97 18.72 20.97
N LEU A 246 57.75 19.47 19.88
CA LEU A 246 58.83 20.04 19.07
C LEU A 246 59.77 20.96 19.88
N PRO A 247 59.29 21.89 20.74
CA PRO A 247 60.18 22.77 21.52
C PRO A 247 61.03 22.03 22.57
N ILE A 248 60.67 20.78 22.90
CA ILE A 248 61.46 19.92 23.80
C ILE A 248 62.56 19.20 23.01
N SER A 249 62.29 18.89 21.74
CA SER A 249 63.19 18.09 20.88
C SER A 249 64.24 18.93 20.15
N TYR A 250 63.95 20.21 19.90
CA TYR A 250 64.84 21.15 19.20
C TYR A 250 65.18 22.34 20.11
N THR A 251 66.47 22.60 20.28
CA THR A 251 66.98 23.64 21.20
C THR A 251 67.35 24.95 20.51
N ASP A 252 67.47 24.95 19.18
CA ASP A 252 67.76 26.13 18.36
C ASP A 252 66.56 26.56 17.50
N TYR A 253 66.45 27.88 17.28
CA TYR A 253 65.30 28.48 16.60
C TYR A 253 65.16 28.04 15.13
N GLU A 254 66.27 27.95 14.40
CA GLU A 254 66.28 27.57 12.98
C GLU A 254 65.75 26.15 12.77
N SER A 255 66.24 25.18 13.55
CA SER A 255 65.78 23.79 13.48
C SER A 255 64.33 23.62 13.92
N LEU A 256 63.91 24.34 14.98
CA LEU A 256 62.51 24.35 15.42
C LEU A 256 61.58 24.93 14.35
N SER A 257 61.95 26.06 13.73
CA SER A 257 61.12 26.70 12.69
C SER A 257 60.97 25.79 11.47
N THR A 258 62.04 25.08 11.10
CA THR A 258 62.04 24.13 9.98
C THR A 258 61.18 22.91 10.30
N ALA A 259 61.27 22.36 11.52
CA ALA A 259 60.45 21.23 11.96
C ALA A 259 58.96 21.60 12.03
N LEU A 260 58.64 22.78 12.55
CA LEU A 260 57.26 23.28 12.63
C LEU A 260 56.66 23.52 11.24
N ALA A 261 57.40 24.14 10.32
CA ALA A 261 56.96 24.34 8.94
C ALA A 261 56.67 23.00 8.25
N LYS A 262 57.53 21.99 8.45
CA LYS A 262 57.34 20.64 7.92
C LYS A 262 56.09 19.97 8.47
N GLU A 263 55.86 20.05 9.78
CA GLU A 263 54.68 19.43 10.41
C GLU A 263 53.37 20.11 9.97
N LEU A 264 53.39 21.43 9.79
CA LEU A 264 52.26 22.20 9.30
C LEU A 264 51.97 21.96 7.81
N ASP A 265 52.98 21.81 6.95
CA ASP A 265 52.80 21.45 5.53
C ASP A 265 52.18 20.05 5.40
N THR A 266 52.59 19.11 6.26
CA THR A 266 52.02 17.75 6.31
C THR A 266 50.58 17.78 6.83
N SER A 267 50.26 18.64 7.80
CA SER A 267 48.92 18.74 8.38
C SER A 267 47.93 19.54 7.51
N CYS A 268 48.39 20.52 6.73
CA CYS A 268 47.54 21.32 5.83
C CYS A 268 47.11 20.58 4.56
N SER A 269 47.84 19.53 4.17
CA SER A 269 47.54 18.75 2.97
C SER A 269 46.45 17.70 3.20
N ASP A 270 46.28 17.20 4.43
CA ASP A 270 45.24 16.23 4.79
C ASP A 270 43.95 16.91 5.27
N HIS A 271 43.23 17.44 4.26
CA HIS A 271 41.82 17.82 4.23
C HIS A 271 41.07 17.94 5.58
N VAL A 272 40.63 19.17 5.86
CA VAL A 272 39.48 19.53 6.72
C VAL A 272 38.43 18.43 6.69
N ILE A 273 37.86 18.07 7.85
CA ILE A 273 36.82 17.04 7.98
C ILE A 273 35.62 17.40 7.08
N LYS A 274 35.68 17.02 5.80
CA LYS A 274 34.75 17.49 4.76
C LYS A 274 33.31 17.14 5.14
N ASN A 275 33.10 16.10 5.96
CA ASN A 275 31.78 15.57 6.24
C ASN A 275 31.30 15.85 7.68
N SER A 276 32.12 16.45 8.55
CA SER A 276 31.77 16.68 9.97
C SER A 276 30.56 17.61 10.15
N TYR A 277 30.35 18.52 9.20
CA TYR A 277 29.23 19.46 9.26
C TYR A 277 27.89 18.75 9.15
N LEU A 278 27.83 17.54 8.57
CA LEU A 278 26.60 16.73 8.50
C LEU A 278 26.09 16.33 9.89
N LEU A 279 26.99 16.14 10.87
CA LEU A 279 26.58 15.83 12.25
C LEU A 279 25.82 16.98 12.94
N ARG A 280 26.01 18.22 12.46
CA ARG A 280 25.28 19.40 12.95
C ARG A 280 23.83 19.43 12.51
N ILE A 281 23.46 18.65 11.49
CA ILE A 281 22.08 18.56 11.00
C ILE A 281 21.22 17.90 12.10
N ASN A 282 20.12 18.56 12.47
CA ASN A 282 19.19 18.05 13.49
C ASN A 282 18.48 16.77 13.06
N MET A 283 18.18 16.64 11.76
CA MET A 283 17.58 15.45 11.15
C MET A 283 18.64 14.40 10.80
N LYS A 284 18.70 13.35 11.61
CA LYS A 284 19.70 12.28 11.57
C LYS A 284 19.57 11.38 10.33
N LEU A 285 18.36 11.03 9.91
CA LEU A 285 18.13 10.27 8.68
C LEU A 285 18.67 11.01 7.45
N ILE A 286 18.48 12.34 7.42
CA ILE A 286 19.00 13.20 6.36
C ILE A 286 20.54 13.23 6.40
N ALA A 287 21.14 13.40 7.57
CA ALA A 287 22.58 13.39 7.73
C ALA A 287 23.21 12.06 7.27
N GLY A 288 22.65 10.93 7.70
CA GLY A 288 23.11 9.60 7.29
C GLY A 288 22.96 9.38 5.78
N PHE A 289 21.86 9.84 5.19
CA PHE A 289 21.66 9.77 3.74
C PHE A 289 22.70 10.57 2.96
N LEU A 290 22.92 11.84 3.32
CA LEU A 290 23.90 12.69 2.65
C LEU A 290 25.32 12.10 2.75
N PHE A 291 25.68 11.58 3.92
CA PHE A 291 26.96 10.90 4.12
C PHE A 291 27.10 9.67 3.21
N SER A 292 26.06 8.83 3.11
CA SER A 292 26.07 7.69 2.18
C SER A 292 26.26 8.12 0.71
N LYS A 293 25.72 9.29 0.33
CA LYS A 293 25.86 9.84 -1.02
C LYS A 293 27.23 10.44 -1.29
N MET A 294 27.87 11.02 -0.27
CA MET A 294 29.28 11.43 -0.37
C MET A 294 30.20 10.23 -0.61
N ASN A 295 30.00 9.13 0.13
CA ASN A 295 30.79 7.91 -0.06
C ASN A 295 30.58 7.34 -1.47
N LEU A 296 29.33 7.27 -1.93
CA LEU A 296 29.01 6.81 -3.30
C LEU A 296 29.61 7.73 -4.38
N ALA A 297 29.62 9.04 -4.18
CA ALA A 297 30.23 9.97 -5.10
C ALA A 297 31.74 9.75 -5.20
N GLN A 298 32.41 9.52 -4.07
CA GLN A 298 33.82 9.18 -4.04
C GLN A 298 34.12 7.87 -4.79
N GLU A 299 33.30 6.84 -4.59
CA GLU A 299 33.44 5.56 -5.32
C GLU A 299 33.29 5.71 -6.84
N ARG A 300 32.40 6.61 -7.28
CA ARG A 300 32.11 6.89 -8.70
C ARG A 300 32.92 8.05 -9.29
N ASN A 301 33.86 8.61 -8.54
CA ASN A 301 34.60 9.83 -8.91
C ASN A 301 33.69 11.00 -9.33
N ILE A 302 32.51 11.13 -8.72
CA ILE A 302 31.59 12.25 -8.97
C ILE A 302 31.98 13.40 -8.05
N ASP A 303 32.12 14.60 -8.62
CA ASP A 303 32.28 15.84 -7.85
C ASP A 303 30.93 16.25 -7.24
N LEU A 304 30.75 15.91 -5.97
CA LEU A 304 29.52 16.16 -5.23
C LEU A 304 29.69 17.36 -4.29
N ASN A 305 28.97 18.44 -4.58
CA ASN A 305 28.89 19.60 -3.71
C ASN A 305 27.56 19.62 -2.94
N ILE A 306 27.63 19.55 -1.60
CA ILE A 306 26.46 19.63 -0.73
C ILE A 306 26.54 20.93 0.08
N ASN A 307 25.57 21.82 -0.12
CA ASN A 307 25.45 23.07 0.60
C ASN A 307 24.21 23.05 1.51
N VAL A 308 24.43 22.88 2.81
CA VAL A 308 23.39 22.96 3.83
C VAL A 308 23.43 24.35 4.45
N LYS A 309 22.52 25.24 4.03
CA LYS A 309 22.50 26.64 4.48
C LYS A 309 22.15 26.78 5.96
N ASN A 310 21.26 25.92 6.46
CA ASN A 310 20.87 25.88 7.86
C ASN A 310 20.88 24.44 8.37
N SER A 311 21.62 24.17 9.44
CA SER A 311 21.71 22.83 10.04
C SER A 311 20.47 22.48 10.89
N THR A 312 19.63 23.46 11.21
CA THR A 312 18.34 23.23 11.89
C THR A 312 17.22 23.26 10.85
N LEU A 313 16.94 22.08 10.28
CA LEU A 313 15.89 21.90 9.30
C LEU A 313 14.52 21.82 9.99
N THR A 314 13.56 22.60 9.49
CA THR A 314 12.16 22.59 9.92
C THR A 314 11.26 22.36 8.71
N SER A 315 10.43 21.32 8.76
CA SER A 315 9.45 21.00 7.71
C SER A 315 8.14 20.50 8.33
N LYS A 316 7.04 20.67 7.57
CA LYS A 316 5.76 20.03 7.88
C LYS A 316 5.79 18.51 7.65
N ALA A 317 6.68 18.05 6.77
CA ALA A 317 6.88 16.63 6.52
C ALA A 317 7.63 15.98 7.68
N ALA A 318 7.23 14.75 8.02
CA ALA A 318 8.03 13.94 8.93
C ALA A 318 9.40 13.65 8.30
N GLU A 319 10.43 13.49 9.12
CA GLU A 319 11.82 13.31 8.68
C GLU A 319 11.97 12.22 7.60
N PHE A 320 11.29 11.08 7.75
CA PHE A 320 11.35 9.98 6.78
C PHE A 320 10.67 10.31 5.44
N GLU A 321 9.66 11.19 5.42
CA GLU A 321 9.00 11.63 4.18
C GLU A 321 9.80 12.72 3.47
N LEU A 322 10.49 13.55 4.26
CA LEU A 322 11.49 14.48 3.73
C LEU A 322 12.68 13.71 3.14
N LEU A 323 13.14 12.65 3.81
CA LEU A 323 14.16 11.73 3.30
C LEU A 323 13.70 11.04 2.01
N ASP A 324 12.46 10.56 1.93
CA ASP A 324 11.89 10.00 0.70
C ASP A 324 11.97 11.00 -0.47
N THR A 325 11.64 12.27 -0.20
CA THR A 325 11.71 13.37 -1.17
C THR A 325 13.15 13.60 -1.63
N MET A 326 14.08 13.71 -0.67
CA MET A 326 15.50 13.91 -0.93
C MET A 326 16.12 12.76 -1.71
N SER A 327 15.84 11.51 -1.31
CA SER A 327 16.31 10.31 -2.01
C SER A 327 15.84 10.31 -3.46
N ILE A 328 14.57 10.61 -3.74
CA ILE A 328 14.08 10.65 -5.13
C ILE A 328 14.86 11.67 -5.97
N LEU A 329 15.10 12.87 -5.45
CA LEU A 329 15.81 13.92 -6.20
C LEU A 329 17.28 13.57 -6.40
N VAL A 330 17.96 13.22 -5.31
CA VAL A 330 19.40 12.94 -5.32
C VAL A 330 19.70 11.66 -6.10
N ASP A 331 18.93 10.58 -5.93
CA ASP A 331 19.10 9.36 -6.73
C ASP A 331 18.88 9.62 -8.22
N ASN A 332 17.92 10.49 -8.58
CA ASN A 332 17.74 10.87 -9.98
C ASN A 332 18.93 11.66 -10.53
N ALA A 333 19.54 12.55 -9.74
CA ALA A 333 20.75 13.26 -10.13
C ALA A 333 21.93 12.28 -10.33
N PHE A 334 22.15 11.35 -9.39
CA PHE A 334 23.19 10.32 -9.50
C PHE A 334 22.99 9.37 -10.69
N ASP A 335 21.74 8.99 -10.98
CA ASP A 335 21.42 8.11 -12.10
C ASP A 335 21.57 8.83 -13.46
N ALA A 336 21.43 10.16 -13.49
CA ALA A 336 21.60 10.98 -14.68
C ALA A 336 23.05 11.44 -14.89
N THR A 337 23.92 11.25 -13.89
CA THR A 337 25.31 11.71 -13.91
C THR A 337 26.25 10.53 -14.15
N GLU A 338 27.12 10.68 -15.15
CA GLU A 338 28.18 9.73 -15.43
C GLU A 338 29.32 9.83 -14.39
N ASP A 339 30.15 8.80 -14.32
CA ASP A 339 31.33 8.81 -13.45
C ASP A 339 32.29 9.94 -13.89
N GLY A 340 32.83 10.71 -12.94
CA GLY A 340 33.57 11.94 -13.26
C GLY A 340 32.70 13.20 -13.44
N GLY A 341 31.37 13.08 -13.38
CA GLY A 341 30.45 14.22 -13.50
C GLY A 341 30.35 15.06 -12.23
N HIS A 342 29.50 16.10 -12.27
CA HIS A 342 29.28 17.04 -11.17
C HIS A 342 27.81 17.07 -10.73
N ILE A 343 27.57 17.11 -9.41
CA ILE A 343 26.25 17.24 -8.80
C ILE A 343 26.31 18.28 -7.70
N GLU A 344 25.39 19.25 -7.73
CA GLU A 344 25.18 20.20 -6.66
C GLU A 344 23.85 19.91 -5.93
N ILE A 345 23.89 19.91 -4.61
CA ILE A 345 22.74 19.74 -3.74
C ILE A 345 22.68 20.93 -2.78
N VAL A 346 21.55 21.64 -2.76
CA VAL A 346 21.32 22.72 -1.79
C VAL A 346 20.13 22.35 -0.90
N ILE A 347 20.33 22.47 0.41
CA ILE A 347 19.29 22.22 1.42
C ILE A 347 19.16 23.48 2.27
N ASP A 348 17.95 23.99 2.37
CA ASP A 348 17.64 25.18 3.15
C ASP A 348 16.33 25.01 3.93
N SER A 349 16.17 25.80 4.99
CA SER A 349 14.93 25.89 5.74
C SER A 349 14.67 27.31 6.20
N ASP A 350 13.48 27.81 5.91
CA ASP A 350 13.03 29.14 6.32
C ASP A 350 12.37 29.15 7.72
N GLY A 351 12.49 28.04 8.46
CA GLY A 351 11.84 27.84 9.76
C GLY A 351 10.41 27.29 9.68
N THR A 352 9.81 27.22 8.48
CA THR A 352 8.46 26.64 8.27
C THR A 352 8.43 25.55 7.21
N LYS A 353 9.20 25.74 6.15
CA LYS A 353 9.36 24.80 5.03
C LYS A 353 10.84 24.47 4.85
N THR A 354 11.10 23.29 4.32
CA THR A 354 12.44 22.88 3.84
C THR A 354 12.44 22.86 2.33
N SER A 355 13.47 23.45 1.71
CA SER A 355 13.74 23.29 0.28
C SER A 355 14.89 22.32 0.06
N ILE A 356 14.75 21.49 -0.97
CA ILE A 356 15.76 20.57 -1.46
C ILE A 356 15.93 20.86 -2.95
N GLU A 357 17.15 21.20 -3.33
CA GLU A 357 17.52 21.55 -4.69
C GLU A 357 18.61 20.60 -5.16
N THR A 358 18.50 20.15 -6.42
CA THR A 358 19.53 19.36 -7.08
C THR A 358 19.79 19.91 -8.46
N LEU A 359 21.06 20.06 -8.81
CA LEU A 359 21.53 20.50 -10.12
C LEU A 359 22.55 19.49 -10.64
N ASN A 360 22.31 18.98 -11.86
CA ASN A 360 23.25 18.08 -12.53
C ASN A 360 23.18 18.26 -14.05
N ALA A 361 24.24 17.90 -14.77
CA ALA A 361 24.26 17.94 -16.23
C ALA A 361 23.14 17.07 -16.82
N GLY A 362 22.46 17.54 -17.87
CA GLY A 362 21.37 16.80 -18.48
C GLY A 362 20.78 17.42 -19.75
N PRO A 363 19.85 16.73 -20.41
CA PRO A 363 19.25 17.21 -21.66
C PRO A 363 18.37 18.45 -21.45
N THR A 364 18.16 19.19 -22.55
CA THR A 364 17.17 20.27 -22.61
C THR A 364 15.76 19.71 -22.43
N LEU A 365 15.02 20.26 -21.47
CA LEU A 365 13.69 19.84 -21.08
C LEU A 365 12.62 20.47 -21.97
N THR A 366 12.01 19.65 -22.81
CA THR A 366 10.81 20.04 -23.55
C THR A 366 9.61 20.21 -22.60
N SER A 367 8.58 20.93 -23.04
CA SER A 367 7.32 21.07 -22.28
C SER A 367 6.62 19.72 -22.06
N VAL A 368 6.71 18.83 -23.05
CA VAL A 368 6.16 17.46 -22.96
C VAL A 368 6.89 16.65 -21.90
N MET A 369 8.23 16.65 -21.91
CA MET A 369 9.04 15.95 -20.90
C MET A 369 8.70 16.40 -19.48
N ARG A 370 8.60 17.71 -19.25
CA ARG A 370 8.24 18.26 -17.92
C ARG A 370 6.89 17.77 -17.42
N LYS A 371 5.90 17.64 -18.31
CA LYS A 371 4.59 17.10 -17.95
C LYS A 371 4.64 15.60 -17.67
N ASP A 372 5.36 14.86 -18.49
CA ASP A 372 5.39 13.40 -18.43
C ASP A 372 6.24 12.86 -17.28
N PHE A 373 7.27 13.58 -16.84
CA PHE A 373 8.15 13.21 -15.73
C PHE A 373 7.39 12.84 -14.45
N PHE A 374 6.25 13.50 -14.19
CA PHE A 374 5.44 13.25 -13.00
C PHE A 374 4.25 12.30 -13.24
N THR A 375 4.20 11.66 -14.41
CA THR A 375 3.16 10.68 -14.74
C THR A 375 3.56 9.29 -14.23
N LYS A 376 2.61 8.59 -13.60
CA LYS A 376 2.86 7.26 -13.05
C LYS A 376 3.34 6.30 -14.13
N GLY A 377 4.53 5.73 -13.94
CA GLY A 377 5.12 4.75 -14.86
C GLY A 377 6.03 5.34 -15.94
N TYR A 378 6.13 6.66 -16.05
CA TYR A 378 7.03 7.30 -17.01
C TYR A 378 8.49 7.20 -16.55
N SER A 379 9.38 6.76 -17.44
CA SER A 379 10.82 6.69 -17.16
C SER A 379 11.63 6.83 -18.44
N THR A 380 12.73 7.59 -18.38
CA THR A 380 13.71 7.74 -19.47
C THR A 380 14.84 6.71 -19.40
N LYS A 381 14.87 5.84 -18.37
CA LYS A 381 15.96 4.88 -18.12
C LYS A 381 15.76 3.58 -18.92
N PRO A 382 16.83 2.97 -19.50
CA PRO A 382 16.73 1.77 -20.35
C PRO A 382 16.31 0.51 -19.59
N LEU A 383 15.54 -0.37 -20.24
CA LEU A 383 14.91 -1.60 -19.71
C LEU A 383 15.90 -2.70 -19.26
N LYS A 384 16.60 -2.51 -18.14
CA LYS A 384 17.20 -3.59 -17.32
C LYS A 384 16.13 -4.49 -16.64
N ASP A 385 16.17 -5.78 -17.00
CA ASP A 385 15.65 -6.99 -16.32
C ASP A 385 14.33 -6.88 -15.54
N GLY A 386 13.19 -6.89 -16.25
CA GLY A 386 11.92 -7.47 -15.78
C GLY A 386 11.26 -6.92 -14.49
N ARG A 387 11.81 -5.90 -13.83
CA ARG A 387 11.28 -5.34 -12.58
C ARG A 387 10.22 -4.26 -12.84
N TYR A 388 9.03 -4.50 -12.28
CA TYR A 388 7.78 -3.75 -12.45
C TYR A 388 7.69 -2.37 -11.75
N SER A 389 8.80 -1.74 -11.33
CA SER A 389 8.77 -0.52 -10.49
C SER A 389 9.37 0.74 -11.13
N ARG A 390 9.30 0.89 -12.46
CA ARG A 390 9.86 2.07 -13.13
C ARG A 390 8.88 3.25 -13.11
N GLY A 391 9.42 4.47 -13.03
CA GLY A 391 8.61 5.69 -13.10
C GLY A 391 7.69 5.94 -11.92
N ILE A 392 8.01 5.39 -10.75
CA ILE A 392 7.24 5.60 -9.52
C ILE A 392 7.81 6.76 -8.69
N GLY A 393 9.12 7.00 -8.75
CA GLY A 393 9.82 7.99 -7.92
C GLY A 393 9.24 9.41 -8.07
N LEU A 394 9.34 10.02 -9.24
CA LEU A 394 8.83 11.39 -9.47
C LEU A 394 7.30 11.50 -9.32
N TYR A 395 6.57 10.42 -9.61
CA TYR A 395 5.12 10.38 -9.30
C TYR A 395 4.87 10.42 -7.78
N LYS A 396 5.63 9.66 -6.98
CA LYS A 396 5.58 9.67 -5.52
C LYS A 396 6.00 11.04 -4.97
N LEU A 397 7.04 11.66 -5.54
CA LEU A 397 7.46 13.02 -5.22
C LEU A 397 6.29 14.00 -5.37
N LYS A 398 5.60 14.00 -6.52
CA LYS A 398 4.41 14.82 -6.75
C LYS A 398 3.28 14.57 -5.73
N GLN A 399 3.07 13.31 -5.32
CA GLN A 399 2.08 12.99 -4.29
C GLN A 399 2.47 13.53 -2.91
N LEU A 400 3.74 13.36 -2.52
CA LEU A 400 4.27 13.87 -1.25
C LEU A 400 4.22 15.40 -1.20
N THR A 401 4.65 16.07 -2.27
CA THR A 401 4.59 17.53 -2.33
C THR A 401 3.16 18.05 -2.24
N LYS A 402 2.20 17.37 -2.89
CA LYS A 402 0.78 17.72 -2.76
C LYS A 402 0.23 17.46 -1.34
N LYS A 403 0.70 16.43 -0.63
CA LYS A 403 0.29 16.11 0.75
C LYS A 403 0.59 17.26 1.72
N TYR A 404 1.65 18.03 1.46
CA TYR A 404 2.15 19.10 2.33
C TYR A 404 1.91 20.52 1.82
N ASP A 405 1.08 20.69 0.78
CA ASP A 405 0.88 21.98 0.10
C ASP A 405 2.23 22.63 -0.29
N GLY A 406 3.13 21.79 -0.79
CA GLY A 406 4.45 22.17 -1.24
C GLY A 406 4.49 22.51 -2.74
N GLU A 407 5.69 22.83 -3.21
CA GLU A 407 5.94 23.25 -4.59
C GLU A 407 7.06 22.42 -5.22
N ILE A 408 6.94 22.14 -6.52
CA ILE A 408 7.99 21.51 -7.34
C ILE A 408 8.28 22.45 -8.50
N LEU A 409 9.55 22.81 -8.66
CA LEU A 409 10.06 23.52 -9.81
C LEU A 409 11.05 22.61 -10.55
N LEU A 410 10.90 22.56 -11.87
CA LEU A 410 11.74 21.80 -12.77
C LEU A 410 12.04 22.64 -14.01
N ASP A 411 13.30 23.03 -14.16
CA ASP A 411 13.80 23.82 -15.26
C ASP A 411 15.20 23.39 -15.69
N ASN A 412 15.69 24.01 -16.77
CA ASN A 412 17.09 23.91 -17.13
C ASN A 412 17.79 25.20 -16.70
N GLN A 413 19.00 25.03 -16.18
CA GLN A 413 19.93 26.13 -15.93
C GLN A 413 21.19 25.92 -16.77
N THR A 414 21.99 26.97 -16.93
CA THR A 414 23.29 26.89 -17.59
C THR A 414 24.37 27.09 -16.54
N ALA A 415 25.20 26.08 -16.34
CA ALA A 415 26.39 26.13 -15.49
C ALA A 415 27.59 25.71 -16.34
N ASP A 416 28.66 26.51 -16.32
CA ASP A 416 29.90 26.28 -17.08
C ASP A 416 29.71 25.95 -18.58
N GLY A 417 28.70 26.59 -19.19
CA GLY A 417 28.36 26.40 -20.61
C GLY A 417 27.65 25.08 -20.92
N GLN A 418 27.35 24.25 -19.91
CA GLN A 418 26.58 23.02 -20.05
C GLN A 418 25.12 23.24 -19.66
N THR A 419 24.22 22.47 -20.29
CA THR A 419 22.81 22.42 -19.88
C THR A 419 22.68 21.52 -18.66
N CYS A 420 22.17 22.08 -17.57
CA CYS A 420 21.88 21.35 -16.35
C CYS A 420 20.37 21.21 -16.16
N ILE A 421 19.96 20.12 -15.53
CA ILE A 421 18.61 19.93 -15.01
C ILE A 421 18.61 20.41 -13.57
N HIS A 422 17.69 21.31 -13.26
CA HIS A 422 17.51 21.82 -11.91
C HIS A 422 16.13 21.39 -11.39
N PHE A 423 16.13 20.74 -10.24
CA PHE A 423 14.94 20.43 -9.47
C PHE A 423 14.98 21.20 -8.16
N LEU A 424 13.86 21.81 -7.80
CA LEU A 424 13.62 22.39 -6.48
C LEU A 424 12.30 21.85 -5.95
N VAL A 425 12.32 21.34 -4.72
CA VAL A 425 11.12 20.93 -4.00
C VAL A 425 11.07 21.61 -2.66
N ARG A 426 9.93 22.23 -2.32
CA ARG A 426 9.71 22.92 -1.04
C ARG A 426 8.54 22.31 -0.29
N LEU A 427 8.77 21.83 0.95
CA LEU A 427 7.81 21.10 1.80
C LEU A 427 7.61 21.76 3.17
#